data_AF-A0A3Q0J4M7-F1
#
_entry.id   AF-A0A3Q0J4M7-F1
#
_cell.length_a   1.000
_cell.length_b   1.000
_cell.length_c   1.000
_cell.angle_alpha   90.00
_cell.angle_beta   90.00
_cell.angle_gamma   90.00
#
_symmetry.space_group_name_H-M   'P 1'
#
loop_
_entity.id
_entity.type
_entity.pdbx_description
1 polymer ?
#
loop_
_entity_poly.entity_id
_entity_poly.type
_entity_poly.pdbx_seq_one_letter_code
_entity_poly.pdbx_strand_id
1 'polypeptide(L)'
;MKTMSPAVMQNVVLVVALLYLSIIHLRRQVYDYGSYVLDVTGPLMVMTQKVTSLAFSLHDGLTKSPEKLTASQKSLAIKEMPPMLDYFCYILQFQTILAGPVVFYNDYRDYIRGINFEKGKDQQVSRNFEPSPGCVVINKVVGAAICAVIFIQLGPSFRIAYAKEESFFAHSMAYKIYYLYVATLIARLKYYHAWLVADAICNNSGLGFNGFSETGEQKWDLISNVDIINFES
;
A
#
# COMPACT_ATOMS: atom_id res chain seq x y z
N MET A 1 -27.21 -7.17 -12.88
CA MET A 1 -27.79 -5.84 -13.16
C MET A 1 -26.64 -4.90 -13.50
N LYS A 2 -26.45 -4.55 -14.78
CA LYS A 2 -25.44 -3.55 -15.20
C LYS A 2 -26.12 -2.18 -15.21
N THR A 3 -25.93 -1.39 -14.17
CA THR A 3 -26.58 -0.09 -14.00
C THR A 3 -25.95 1.01 -14.86
N MET A 4 -24.72 0.81 -15.34
CA MET A 4 -23.96 1.77 -16.15
C MET A 4 -23.17 1.08 -17.26
N SER A 5 -22.90 1.83 -18.34
CA SER A 5 -22.04 1.37 -19.43
C SER A 5 -20.60 1.18 -18.94
N PRO A 6 -19.96 0.02 -19.23
CA PRO A 6 -18.57 -0.22 -18.88
C PRO A 6 -17.58 0.79 -19.48
N ALA A 7 -17.96 1.54 -20.53
CA ALA A 7 -17.09 2.54 -21.17
C ALA A 7 -16.88 3.82 -20.34
N VAL A 8 -17.81 4.13 -19.43
CA VAL A 8 -17.80 5.40 -18.67
C VAL A 8 -17.70 5.17 -17.15
N MET A 9 -17.96 3.94 -16.69
CA MET A 9 -18.02 3.56 -15.27
C MET A 9 -16.78 3.99 -14.48
N GLN A 10 -15.57 3.76 -14.99
CA GLN A 10 -14.31 4.10 -14.35
C GLN A 10 -14.18 5.60 -14.06
N ASN A 11 -14.63 6.46 -14.98
CA ASN A 11 -14.57 7.91 -14.80
C ASN A 11 -15.58 8.37 -13.75
N VAL A 12 -16.80 7.81 -13.76
CA VAL A 12 -17.81 8.15 -12.75
C VAL A 12 -17.37 7.71 -11.36
N VAL A 13 -16.88 6.48 -11.23
CA VAL A 13 -16.36 5.96 -9.95
C VAL A 13 -15.19 6.80 -9.46
N LEU A 14 -14.25 7.16 -10.34
CA LEU A 14 -13.12 8.03 -10.01
C LEU A 14 -13.60 9.39 -9.48
N VAL A 15 -14.49 10.06 -10.20
CA VAL A 15 -14.99 11.39 -9.80
C VAL A 15 -15.73 11.31 -8.47
N VAL A 16 -16.62 10.35 -8.29
CA VAL A 16 -17.38 10.20 -7.03
C VAL A 16 -16.46 9.89 -5.86
N ALA A 17 -15.53 8.94 -6.01
CA ALA A 17 -14.61 8.55 -4.94
C ALA A 17 -13.66 9.68 -4.56
N LEU A 18 -13.04 10.35 -5.54
CA LEU A 18 -12.16 11.49 -5.30
C LEU A 18 -12.89 12.69 -4.72
N LEU A 19 -14.12 12.99 -5.17
CA LEU A 19 -14.93 14.07 -4.62
C LEU A 19 -15.27 13.80 -3.16
N TYR A 20 -15.70 12.58 -2.83
CA TYR A 20 -15.99 12.19 -1.46
C TYR A 20 -14.75 12.31 -0.57
N LEU A 21 -13.61 11.74 -1.00
CA LEU A 21 -12.33 11.85 -0.31
C LEU A 21 -11.92 13.32 -0.10
N SER A 22 -12.08 14.16 -1.12
CA SER A 22 -11.77 15.59 -1.06
C SER A 22 -12.63 16.34 -0.05
N ILE A 23 -13.94 16.07 -0.01
CA ILE A 23 -14.86 16.68 0.96
C ILE A 23 -14.44 16.32 2.39
N ILE A 24 -14.08 15.07 2.64
CA ILE A 24 -13.64 14.61 3.97
C ILE A 24 -12.32 15.28 4.36
N HIS A 25 -11.34 15.37 3.46
CA HIS A 25 -10.09 16.08 3.74
C HIS A 25 -10.31 17.58 3.97
N LEU A 26 -11.18 18.23 3.19
CA LEU A 26 -11.54 19.64 3.40
C LEU A 26 -12.22 19.85 4.76
N ARG A 27 -13.16 18.98 5.15
CA ARG A 27 -13.74 19.02 6.49
C ARG A 27 -12.67 18.87 7.56
N ARG A 28 -11.76 17.90 7.43
CA ARG A 28 -10.67 17.74 8.39
C ARG A 28 -9.82 19.01 8.49
N GLN A 29 -9.47 19.62 7.36
CA GLN A 29 -8.68 20.84 7.35
C GLN A 29 -9.39 22.01 8.05
N VAL A 30 -10.72 22.09 7.97
CA VAL A 30 -11.52 23.14 8.63
C VAL A 30 -11.68 22.90 10.13
N TYR A 31 -11.92 21.64 10.55
CA TYR A 31 -12.28 21.34 11.94
C TYR A 31 -11.12 20.85 12.83
N ASP A 32 -10.08 20.24 12.24
CA ASP A 32 -8.95 19.64 12.97
C ASP A 32 -7.61 19.95 12.26
N TYR A 33 -7.34 21.25 12.11
CA TYR A 33 -6.19 21.73 11.35
C TYR A 33 -4.86 21.34 12.02
N GLY A 34 -4.02 20.61 11.28
CA GLY A 34 -2.67 20.27 11.72
C GLY A 34 -2.58 19.16 12.77
N SER A 35 -3.68 18.44 13.01
CA SER A 35 -3.70 17.25 13.85
C SER A 35 -3.03 16.07 13.15
N TYR A 36 -2.30 15.28 13.94
CA TYR A 36 -1.60 14.07 13.52
C TYR A 36 -2.24 12.81 14.11
N VAL A 37 -3.49 12.91 14.56
CA VAL A 37 -4.24 11.79 15.10
C VAL A 37 -4.65 10.85 13.97
N LEU A 38 -4.61 9.54 14.24
CA LEU A 38 -5.12 8.54 13.30
C LEU A 38 -6.63 8.74 13.12
N ASP A 39 -7.07 8.94 11.88
CA ASP A 39 -8.46 9.22 11.56
C ASP A 39 -8.97 8.33 10.42
N VAL A 40 -10.26 8.51 10.10
CA VAL A 40 -10.95 7.77 9.04
C VAL A 40 -10.41 8.05 7.63
N THR A 41 -9.65 9.13 7.43
CA THR A 41 -9.13 9.51 6.11
C THR A 41 -8.07 8.54 5.61
N GLY A 42 -7.26 7.95 6.50
CA GLY A 42 -6.28 6.91 6.16
C GLY A 42 -6.92 5.73 5.44
N PRO A 43 -7.84 5.01 6.10
CA PRO A 43 -8.59 3.92 5.46
C PRO A 43 -9.39 4.36 4.23
N LEU A 44 -9.93 5.59 4.22
CA LEU A 44 -10.68 6.10 3.08
C LEU A 44 -9.80 6.33 1.84
N MET A 45 -8.54 6.74 2.01
CA MET A 45 -7.58 6.83 0.90
C MET A 45 -7.36 5.45 0.26
N VAL A 46 -7.12 4.42 1.09
CA VAL A 46 -6.90 3.05 0.61
C VAL A 46 -8.14 2.52 -0.11
N MET A 47 -9.34 2.73 0.45
CA MET A 47 -10.59 2.32 -0.20
C MET A 47 -10.81 3.03 -1.54
N THR A 48 -10.53 4.34 -1.60
CA THR A 48 -10.58 5.12 -2.84
C THR A 48 -9.67 4.53 -3.91
N GLN A 49 -8.42 4.22 -3.57
CA GLN A 49 -7.48 3.57 -4.48
C GLN A 49 -8.01 2.21 -4.97
N LYS A 50 -8.48 1.34 -4.06
CA LYS A 50 -8.97 0.00 -4.42
C LYS A 50 -10.20 0.04 -5.33
N VAL A 51 -11.19 0.90 -5.01
CA VAL A 51 -12.43 1.03 -5.79
C VAL A 51 -12.15 1.60 -7.17
N THR A 52 -11.31 2.64 -7.26
CA THR A 52 -10.97 3.26 -8.55
C THR A 52 -10.12 2.32 -9.41
N SER A 53 -9.11 1.68 -8.86
CA SER A 53 -8.30 0.67 -9.58
C SER A 53 -9.17 -0.47 -10.11
N LEU A 54 -10.10 -1.00 -9.30
CA LEU A 54 -11.04 -2.04 -9.75
C LEU A 54 -11.91 -1.55 -10.91
N ALA A 55 -12.41 -0.30 -10.85
CA ALA A 55 -13.22 0.25 -11.93
C ALA A 55 -12.44 0.41 -13.25
N PHE A 56 -11.18 0.84 -13.18
CA PHE A 56 -10.29 0.88 -14.35
C PHE A 56 -9.96 -0.51 -14.89
N SER A 57 -9.65 -1.47 -14.03
CA SER A 57 -9.43 -2.87 -14.41
C SER A 57 -10.64 -3.49 -15.10
N LEU A 58 -11.85 -3.20 -14.62
CA LEU A 58 -13.10 -3.64 -15.24
C LEU A 58 -13.33 -2.96 -16.60
N HIS A 59 -13.10 -1.65 -16.70
CA HIS A 59 -13.18 -0.95 -17.98
C HIS A 59 -12.24 -1.59 -19.01
N ASP A 60 -10.98 -1.79 -18.65
CA ASP A 60 -9.98 -2.37 -19.55
C ASP A 60 -10.32 -3.80 -19.97
N GLY A 61 -10.89 -4.62 -19.08
CA GLY A 61 -11.29 -5.99 -19.41
C GLY A 61 -12.63 -6.13 -20.14
N LEU A 62 -13.54 -5.16 -20.02
CA LEU A 62 -14.88 -5.23 -20.61
C LEU A 62 -15.02 -4.46 -21.93
N THR A 63 -14.16 -3.48 -22.22
CA THR A 63 -14.35 -2.58 -23.38
C THR A 63 -13.20 -2.58 -24.37
N LYS A 64 -11.97 -2.87 -23.92
CA LYS A 64 -10.79 -2.81 -24.78
C LYS A 64 -10.43 -4.20 -25.32
N SER A 65 -9.98 -4.23 -26.57
CA SER A 65 -9.36 -5.44 -27.12
C SER A 65 -7.98 -5.66 -26.49
N PRO A 66 -7.55 -6.91 -26.28
CA PRO A 66 -6.25 -7.20 -25.67
C PRO A 66 -5.08 -6.53 -26.40
N GLU A 67 -5.12 -6.41 -27.72
CA GLU A 67 -4.07 -5.78 -28.53
C GLU A 67 -3.82 -4.30 -28.17
N LYS A 68 -4.85 -3.60 -27.69
CA LYS A 68 -4.79 -2.18 -27.34
C LYS A 68 -4.32 -1.93 -25.90
N LEU A 69 -4.15 -3.00 -25.11
CA LEU A 69 -3.74 -2.91 -23.71
C LEU A 69 -2.22 -3.04 -23.58
N THR A 70 -1.64 -2.24 -22.68
CA THR A 70 -0.25 -2.43 -22.24
C THR A 70 -0.11 -3.74 -21.47
N ALA A 71 1.13 -4.23 -21.29
CA ALA A 71 1.36 -5.47 -20.54
C ALA A 71 0.79 -5.42 -19.11
N SER A 72 0.92 -4.29 -18.42
CA SER A 72 0.35 -4.06 -17.08
C SER A 72 -1.18 -4.01 -17.10
N GLN A 73 -1.78 -3.32 -18.08
CA GLN A 73 -3.24 -3.32 -18.20
C GLN A 73 -3.79 -4.71 -18.51
N LYS A 74 -3.09 -5.50 -19.32
CA LYS A 74 -3.48 -6.89 -19.61
C LYS A 74 -3.50 -7.75 -18.35
N SER A 75 -2.48 -7.67 -17.50
CA SER A 75 -2.41 -8.46 -16.26
C SER A 75 -3.45 -8.04 -15.23
N LEU A 76 -3.82 -6.75 -15.21
CA LEU A 76 -4.80 -6.18 -14.28
C LEU A 76 -6.24 -6.16 -14.82
N ALA A 77 -6.46 -6.46 -16.11
CA ALA A 77 -7.78 -6.43 -16.72
C ALA A 77 -8.71 -7.47 -16.10
N ILE A 78 -9.96 -7.06 -15.84
CA ILE A 78 -11.00 -7.92 -15.25
C ILE A 78 -12.15 -8.03 -16.24
N LYS A 79 -12.38 -9.26 -16.72
CA LYS A 79 -13.37 -9.55 -17.76
C LYS A 79 -14.80 -9.72 -17.22
N GLU A 80 -14.94 -9.91 -15.92
CA GLU A 80 -16.23 -10.21 -15.28
C GLU A 80 -16.38 -9.44 -13.98
N MET A 81 -17.59 -8.95 -13.72
CA MET A 81 -17.88 -8.18 -12.52
C MET A 81 -17.78 -9.07 -11.28
N PRO A 82 -17.06 -8.66 -10.23
CA PRO A 82 -16.94 -9.47 -9.03
C PRO A 82 -18.29 -9.61 -8.32
N PRO A 83 -18.56 -10.77 -7.70
CA PRO A 83 -19.68 -10.92 -6.77
C PRO A 83 -19.63 -9.86 -5.65
N MET A 84 -20.79 -9.46 -5.12
CA MET A 84 -20.84 -8.45 -4.05
C MET A 84 -20.00 -8.86 -2.83
N LEU A 85 -20.01 -10.15 -2.47
CA LEU A 85 -19.22 -10.66 -1.35
C LEU A 85 -17.71 -10.46 -1.60
N ASP A 86 -17.20 -10.93 -2.74
CA ASP A 86 -15.79 -10.77 -3.10
C ASP A 86 -15.38 -9.29 -3.14
N TYR A 87 -16.26 -8.42 -3.65
CA TYR A 87 -16.05 -6.97 -3.65
C TYR A 87 -15.91 -6.42 -2.22
N PHE A 88 -16.83 -6.70 -1.30
CA PHE A 88 -16.75 -6.20 0.06
C PHE A 88 -15.56 -6.78 0.83
N CYS A 89 -15.26 -8.08 0.66
CA CYS A 89 -14.08 -8.70 1.25
C CYS A 89 -12.79 -8.05 0.73
N TYR A 90 -12.73 -7.74 -0.58
CA TYR A 90 -11.62 -6.99 -1.16
C TYR A 90 -11.51 -5.60 -0.54
N ILE A 91 -12.58 -4.79 -0.53
CA ILE A 91 -12.51 -3.42 -0.02
C ILE A 91 -12.16 -3.38 1.48
N LEU A 92 -12.70 -4.32 2.27
CA LEU A 92 -12.54 -4.38 3.74
C LEU A 92 -11.43 -5.33 4.20
N GLN A 93 -10.52 -5.70 3.30
CA GLN A 93 -9.40 -6.59 3.57
C GLN A 93 -8.56 -6.12 4.78
N PHE A 94 -8.54 -6.92 5.85
CA PHE A 94 -7.94 -6.52 7.13
C PHE A 94 -6.44 -6.24 7.05
N GLN A 95 -5.69 -6.91 6.16
CA GLN A 95 -4.25 -6.74 6.06
C GLN A 95 -3.85 -5.31 5.66
N THR A 96 -4.66 -4.66 4.81
CA THR A 96 -4.27 -3.39 4.17
C THR A 96 -5.20 -2.22 4.43
N ILE A 97 -6.33 -2.43 5.11
CA ILE A 97 -7.35 -1.39 5.33
C ILE A 97 -6.83 -0.15 6.08
N LEU A 98 -5.86 -0.29 7.01
CA LEU A 98 -5.38 0.83 7.82
C LEU A 98 -4.13 1.53 7.26
N ALA A 99 -3.14 0.75 6.85
CA ALA A 99 -1.80 1.25 6.50
C ALA A 99 -1.06 0.34 5.51
N GLY A 100 -1.80 -0.38 4.65
CA GLY A 100 -1.19 -1.34 3.74
C GLY A 100 -1.04 -0.83 2.31
N PRO A 101 -0.18 -1.50 1.55
CA PRO A 101 -0.07 -1.27 0.11
C PRO A 101 -1.39 -1.53 -0.60
N VAL A 102 -1.59 -0.83 -1.72
CA VAL A 102 -2.75 -1.05 -2.57
C VAL A 102 -2.57 -2.39 -3.29
N VAL A 103 -3.43 -3.34 -2.97
CA VAL A 103 -3.49 -4.65 -3.62
C VAL A 103 -4.49 -4.58 -4.75
N PHE A 104 -4.11 -5.00 -5.96
CA PHE A 104 -5.05 -5.09 -7.07
C PHE A 104 -6.01 -6.26 -6.90
N TYR A 105 -7.22 -6.13 -7.45
CA TYR A 105 -8.26 -7.14 -7.27
C TYR A 105 -7.89 -8.52 -7.84
N ASN A 106 -7.15 -8.59 -8.96
CA ASN A 106 -6.71 -9.88 -9.51
C ASN A 106 -5.80 -10.63 -8.52
N ASP A 107 -4.82 -9.95 -7.92
CA ASP A 107 -3.94 -10.57 -6.92
C ASP A 107 -4.70 -10.98 -5.65
N TYR A 108 -5.61 -10.12 -5.18
CA TYR A 108 -6.49 -10.45 -4.06
C TYR A 108 -7.37 -11.67 -4.36
N ARG A 109 -7.95 -11.74 -5.56
CA ARG A 109 -8.81 -12.85 -6.01
C ARG A 109 -8.01 -14.15 -6.08
N ASP A 110 -6.80 -14.11 -6.61
CA ASP A 110 -5.92 -15.28 -6.71
C ASP A 110 -5.50 -15.75 -5.32
N TYR A 111 -5.26 -14.82 -4.39
CA TYR A 111 -4.98 -15.08 -2.98
C TYR A 111 -6.13 -15.80 -2.26
N ILE A 112 -7.36 -15.27 -2.31
CA ILE A 112 -8.50 -15.90 -1.61
C ILE A 112 -8.87 -17.27 -2.19
N ARG A 113 -8.52 -17.53 -3.45
CA ARG A 113 -8.73 -18.82 -4.12
C ARG A 113 -7.57 -19.80 -3.89
N GLY A 114 -6.46 -19.35 -3.29
CA GLY A 114 -5.27 -20.18 -3.05
C GLY A 114 -4.45 -20.51 -4.29
N ILE A 115 -4.77 -19.92 -5.46
CA ILE A 115 -4.06 -20.17 -6.72
C ILE A 115 -2.82 -19.27 -6.88
N ASN A 116 -2.64 -18.29 -6.00
CA ASN A 116 -1.44 -17.44 -5.99
C ASN A 116 -0.14 -18.25 -5.81
N PHE A 117 -0.20 -19.40 -5.13
CA PHE A 117 0.94 -20.32 -4.97
C PHE A 117 1.21 -21.20 -6.20
N GLU A 118 0.35 -21.17 -7.21
CA GLU A 118 0.57 -21.84 -8.49
C GLU A 118 1.43 -20.98 -9.44
N LYS A 119 1.55 -19.67 -9.17
CA LYS A 119 2.42 -18.76 -9.91
C LYS A 119 3.87 -19.28 -9.87
N GLY A 120 4.37 -19.77 -11.01
CA GLY A 120 5.75 -20.27 -11.16
C GLY A 120 5.94 -21.78 -11.01
N LYS A 121 4.88 -22.58 -10.80
CA LYS A 121 5.00 -24.06 -10.75
C LYS A 121 5.46 -24.68 -12.07
N ASP A 122 5.22 -24.03 -13.21
CA ASP A 122 5.62 -24.53 -14.53
C ASP A 122 7.13 -24.44 -14.80
N GLN A 123 7.89 -23.66 -14.02
CA GLN A 123 9.31 -23.39 -14.30
C GLN A 123 10.30 -24.33 -13.59
N GLN A 124 9.90 -25.06 -12.53
CA GLN A 124 10.75 -26.10 -11.94
C GLN A 124 9.94 -27.25 -11.31
N VAL A 125 10.42 -28.46 -11.60
CA VAL A 125 10.13 -29.77 -10.98
C VAL A 125 9.57 -29.66 -9.56
N SER A 126 8.26 -29.88 -9.44
CA SER A 126 7.61 -30.62 -8.33
C SER A 126 8.33 -30.59 -6.98
N ARG A 127 8.55 -29.41 -6.40
CA ARG A 127 8.76 -29.31 -4.96
C ARG A 127 7.39 -29.26 -4.30
N ASN A 128 6.98 -30.37 -3.69
CA ASN A 128 5.76 -30.49 -2.87
C ASN A 128 5.83 -29.68 -1.56
N PHE A 129 6.63 -28.60 -1.53
CA PHE A 129 6.83 -27.78 -0.34
C PHE A 129 6.09 -26.47 -0.49
N GLU A 130 5.19 -26.20 0.45
CA GLU A 130 4.48 -24.93 0.54
C GLU A 130 5.49 -23.81 0.87
N PRO A 131 5.51 -22.70 0.11
CA PRO A 131 6.46 -21.63 0.35
C PRO A 131 6.27 -21.03 1.75
N SER A 132 7.37 -20.74 2.45
CA SER A 132 7.35 -20.25 3.83
C SER A 132 7.79 -18.78 3.89
N PRO A 133 6.94 -17.88 4.41
CA PRO A 133 7.28 -16.46 4.53
C PRO A 133 8.14 -16.14 5.75
N GLY A 134 8.49 -17.12 6.60
CA GLY A 134 9.00 -16.89 7.95
C GLY A 134 10.23 -15.98 8.03
N CYS A 135 11.26 -16.23 7.22
CA CYS A 135 12.48 -15.41 7.20
C CYS A 135 12.19 -13.95 6.80
N VAL A 136 11.38 -13.76 5.75
CA VAL A 136 11.02 -12.42 5.26
C VAL A 136 10.17 -11.66 6.28
N VAL A 137 9.22 -12.34 6.91
CA VAL A 137 8.37 -11.76 7.97
C VAL A 137 9.23 -11.36 9.17
N ILE A 138 10.14 -12.21 9.64
CA ILE A 138 11.05 -11.88 10.75
C ILE A 138 11.88 -10.64 10.42
N ASN A 139 12.48 -10.58 9.22
CA ASN A 139 13.27 -9.43 8.80
C ASN A 139 12.44 -8.13 8.79
N LYS A 140 11.20 -8.17 8.26
CA LYS A 140 10.32 -6.99 8.25
C LYS A 140 9.90 -6.58 9.67
N VAL A 141 9.60 -7.53 10.56
CA VAL A 141 9.25 -7.25 11.97
C VAL A 141 10.44 -6.66 12.73
N VAL A 142 11.65 -7.18 12.54
CA VAL A 142 12.87 -6.63 13.14
C VAL A 142 13.13 -5.21 12.63
N GLY A 143 13.03 -4.98 11.32
CA GLY A 143 13.14 -3.63 10.75
C GLY A 143 12.11 -2.65 11.33
N ALA A 144 10.85 -3.09 11.47
CA ALA A 144 9.80 -2.28 12.08
C ALA A 144 10.10 -1.96 13.54
N ALA A 145 10.63 -2.92 14.30
CA ALA A 145 11.02 -2.72 15.70
C ALA A 145 12.17 -1.72 15.81
N ILE A 146 13.18 -1.80 14.95
CA ILE A 146 14.29 -0.85 14.90
C ILE A 146 13.77 0.57 14.61
N CYS A 147 12.92 0.75 13.61
CA CYS A 147 12.30 2.04 13.31
C CYS A 147 11.54 2.61 14.52
N ALA A 148 10.77 1.77 15.22
CA ALA A 148 10.03 2.18 16.42
C ALA A 148 10.97 2.60 17.56
N VAL A 149 12.01 1.81 17.84
CA VAL A 149 12.99 2.11 18.90
C VAL A 149 13.68 3.45 18.63
N ILE A 150 14.19 3.66 17.41
CA ILE A 150 14.85 4.92 17.05
C ILE A 150 13.88 6.10 17.16
N PHE A 151 12.64 5.95 16.69
CA PHE A 151 11.63 7.00 16.80
C PHE A 151 11.28 7.35 18.25
N ILE A 152 11.14 6.34 19.13
CA ILE A 152 10.83 6.57 20.55
C ILE A 152 11.99 7.27 21.26
N GLN A 153 13.23 6.88 20.95
CA GLN A 153 14.42 7.43 21.62
C GLN A 153 14.78 8.83 21.11
N LEU A 154 14.74 9.06 19.79
CA LEU A 154 15.21 10.31 19.18
C LEU A 154 14.08 11.28 18.82
N GLY A 155 12.84 10.80 18.65
CA GLY A 155 11.67 11.62 18.30
C GLY A 155 11.41 12.79 19.27
N PRO A 156 11.51 12.59 20.60
CA PRO A 156 11.37 13.68 21.57
C PRO A 156 12.45 14.76 21.43
N SER A 157 13.67 14.40 21.02
CA SER A 157 14.79 15.34 20.82
C SER A 157 14.68 16.11 19.51
N PHE A 158 14.17 15.48 18.44
CA PHE A 158 14.08 16.06 17.11
C PHE A 158 12.62 16.33 16.71
N ARG A 159 11.95 17.18 17.49
CA ARG A 159 10.54 17.53 17.24
C ARG A 159 10.43 18.47 16.03
N ILE A 160 9.59 18.12 15.07
CA ILE A 160 9.25 19.02 13.95
C ILE A 160 8.63 20.33 14.46
N ALA A 161 7.89 20.29 15.58
CA ALA A 161 7.28 21.49 16.17
C ALA A 161 8.31 22.56 16.56
N TYR A 162 9.54 22.16 16.91
CA TYR A 162 10.63 23.09 17.23
C TYR A 162 10.95 24.03 16.06
N ALA A 163 10.73 23.59 14.81
CA ALA A 163 10.97 24.42 13.63
C ALA A 163 10.07 25.67 13.55
N LYS A 164 9.01 25.74 14.36
CA LYS A 164 8.09 26.88 14.44
C LYS A 164 8.46 27.86 15.57
N GLU A 165 9.41 27.52 16.43
CA GLU A 165 9.76 28.32 17.60
C GLU A 165 10.72 29.47 17.22
N GLU A 166 10.59 30.62 17.88
CA GLU A 166 11.46 31.80 17.65
C GLU A 166 12.95 31.49 17.88
N SER A 167 13.23 30.63 18.85
CA SER A 167 14.58 30.16 19.17
C SER A 167 15.24 29.43 17.98
N PHE A 168 14.46 28.72 17.15
CA PHE A 168 14.96 28.07 15.95
C PHE A 168 15.34 29.10 14.88
N PHE A 169 14.57 30.19 14.74
CA PHE A 169 14.88 31.26 13.80
C PHE A 169 16.18 32.00 14.12
N ALA A 170 16.63 32.00 15.38
CA ALA A 170 17.90 32.61 15.78
C ALA A 170 19.15 31.83 15.31
N HIS A 171 19.01 30.57 14.90
CA HIS A 171 20.15 29.74 14.47
C HIS A 171 20.62 30.06 13.04
N SER A 172 21.86 29.67 12.72
CA SER A 172 22.41 29.78 11.36
C SER A 172 21.61 28.94 10.36
N MET A 173 21.65 29.33 9.08
CA MET A 173 20.93 28.62 8.02
C MET A 173 21.38 27.16 7.89
N ALA A 174 22.67 26.90 8.05
CA ALA A 174 23.24 25.55 7.99
C ALA A 174 22.66 24.64 9.10
N TYR A 175 22.56 25.15 10.34
CA TYR A 175 21.96 24.41 11.44
C TYR A 175 20.48 24.10 11.16
N LYS A 176 19.72 25.07 10.64
CA LYS A 176 18.31 24.88 10.31
C LYS A 176 18.10 23.78 9.27
N ILE A 177 18.90 23.78 8.20
CA ILE A 177 18.84 22.75 7.16
C ILE A 177 19.17 21.38 7.74
N TYR A 178 20.26 21.28 8.50
CA TYR A 178 20.67 20.03 9.14
C TYR A 178 19.60 19.50 10.10
N TYR A 179 19.09 20.35 11.00
CA TYR A 179 18.06 19.96 11.96
C TYR A 179 16.78 19.52 11.27
N LEU A 180 16.30 20.25 10.25
CA LEU A 180 15.11 19.86 9.50
C LEU A 180 15.29 18.52 8.77
N TYR A 181 16.47 18.29 8.19
CA TYR A 181 16.78 17.01 7.56
C TYR A 181 16.71 15.85 8.57
N VAL A 182 17.36 15.98 9.73
CA VAL A 182 17.35 14.94 10.77
C VAL A 182 15.95 14.76 11.38
N ALA A 183 15.24 15.86 11.67
CA ALA A 183 13.89 15.81 12.23
C ALA A 183 12.88 15.19 11.26
N THR A 184 12.98 15.46 9.97
CA THR A 184 12.12 14.82 8.96
C THR A 184 12.47 13.35 8.75
N LEU A 185 13.75 12.96 8.78
CA LEU A 185 14.19 11.57 8.77
C LEU A 185 13.60 10.79 9.96
N ILE A 186 13.75 11.30 11.18
CA ILE A 186 13.20 10.66 12.37
C ILE A 186 11.68 10.59 12.30
N ALA A 187 11.01 11.65 11.86
CA ALA A 187 9.57 11.64 11.70
C ALA A 187 9.07 10.64 10.63
N ARG A 188 9.91 10.25 9.66
CA ARG A 188 9.57 9.22 8.65
C ARG A 188 9.57 7.80 9.22
N LEU A 189 10.37 7.54 10.26
CA LEU A 189 10.49 6.21 10.88
C LEU A 189 9.15 5.63 11.38
N LYS A 190 8.21 6.47 11.84
CA LYS A 190 6.88 6.00 12.24
C LYS A 190 6.07 5.45 11.06
N TYR A 191 6.26 5.99 9.85
CA TYR A 191 5.61 5.50 8.63
C TYR A 191 6.31 4.23 8.14
N TYR A 192 7.64 4.16 8.17
CA TYR A 192 8.37 2.94 7.86
C TYR A 192 8.00 1.79 8.79
N HIS A 193 7.84 2.06 10.09
CA HIS A 193 7.31 1.09 11.03
C HIS A 193 5.93 0.57 10.59
N ALA A 194 4.98 1.47 10.34
CA ALA A 194 3.62 1.08 9.95
C ALA A 194 3.60 0.28 8.63
N TRP A 195 4.38 0.68 7.64
CA TRP A 195 4.47 0.01 6.35
C TRP A 195 5.15 -1.36 6.44
N LEU A 196 6.24 -1.48 7.20
CA LEU A 196 6.90 -2.78 7.42
C LEU A 196 5.99 -3.75 8.18
N VAL A 197 5.22 -3.28 9.15
CA VAL A 197 4.22 -4.11 9.86
C VAL A 197 3.12 -4.56 8.91
N ALA A 198 2.55 -3.66 8.10
CA ALA A 198 1.51 -4.02 7.14
C ALA A 198 2.01 -5.04 6.10
N ASP A 199 3.21 -4.83 5.58
CA ASP A 199 3.88 -5.77 4.68
C ASP A 199 4.15 -7.13 5.34
N ALA A 200 4.60 -7.14 6.61
CA ALA A 200 4.81 -8.37 7.36
C ALA A 200 3.51 -9.15 7.54
N ILE A 201 2.38 -8.48 7.80
CA ILE A 201 1.06 -9.08 7.90
C ILE A 201 0.64 -9.68 6.54
N CYS A 202 0.81 -8.95 5.44
CA CYS A 202 0.53 -9.45 4.09
C CYS A 202 1.35 -10.71 3.75
N ASN A 203 2.65 -10.71 4.06
CA ASN A 203 3.52 -11.86 3.80
C ASN A 203 3.16 -13.04 4.70
N ASN A 204 2.91 -12.79 5.99
CA ASN A 204 2.52 -13.82 6.94
C ASN A 204 1.17 -14.47 6.60
N SER A 205 0.26 -13.71 5.99
CA SER A 205 -1.02 -14.26 5.52
C SER A 205 -0.92 -14.99 4.18
N GLY A 206 0.26 -15.04 3.54
CA GLY A 206 0.46 -15.66 2.23
C GLY A 206 0.21 -14.76 1.02
N LEU A 207 -0.24 -13.52 1.22
CA LEU A 207 -0.68 -12.63 0.15
C LEU A 207 0.50 -12.05 -0.66
N GLY A 208 1.66 -11.81 -0.04
CA GLY A 208 2.80 -11.20 -0.73
C GLY A 208 3.65 -12.13 -1.60
N PHE A 209 3.22 -13.37 -1.84
CA PHE A 209 3.97 -14.35 -2.64
C PHE A 209 3.93 -14.01 -4.14
N ASN A 210 5.10 -13.98 -4.78
CA ASN A 210 5.28 -13.60 -6.18
C ASN A 210 5.95 -14.70 -7.03
N GLY A 211 5.82 -15.96 -6.63
CA GLY A 211 6.46 -17.09 -7.31
C GLY A 211 7.92 -17.27 -6.90
N PHE A 212 8.73 -17.77 -7.84
CA PHE A 212 10.13 -18.13 -7.62
C PHE A 212 11.08 -17.31 -8.50
N SER A 213 12.31 -17.11 -8.04
CA SER A 213 13.40 -16.61 -8.88
C SER A 213 13.89 -17.68 -9.86
N GLU A 214 14.71 -17.26 -10.83
CA GLU A 214 15.43 -18.18 -11.74
C GLU A 214 16.32 -19.17 -10.97
N THR A 215 16.79 -18.77 -9.78
CA THR A 215 17.59 -19.59 -8.85
C THR A 215 16.75 -20.53 -7.98
N GLY A 216 15.42 -20.48 -8.07
CA GLY A 216 14.50 -21.32 -7.28
C GLY A 216 14.21 -20.79 -5.86
N GLU A 217 14.57 -19.54 -5.56
CA GLU A 217 14.26 -18.89 -4.29
C GLU A 217 12.84 -18.31 -4.29
N GLN A 218 12.17 -18.36 -3.15
CA GLN A 218 10.80 -17.86 -3.00
C GLN A 218 10.78 -16.33 -2.96
N LYS A 219 9.96 -15.71 -3.80
CA LYS A 219 9.78 -14.26 -3.83
C LYS A 219 8.57 -13.84 -3.00
N TRP A 220 8.80 -12.94 -2.06
CA TRP A 220 7.80 -12.38 -1.15
C TRP A 220 7.70 -10.86 -1.30
N ASP A 221 7.73 -10.41 -2.55
CA ASP A 221 7.80 -9.01 -2.98
C ASP A 221 6.60 -8.59 -3.86
N LEU A 222 5.54 -9.42 -3.97
CA LEU A 222 4.35 -9.08 -4.77
C LEU A 222 3.76 -7.75 -4.31
N ILE A 223 3.78 -7.55 -3.00
CA ILE A 223 3.17 -6.44 -2.31
C ILE A 223 4.20 -5.92 -1.30
N SER A 224 4.76 -4.75 -1.61
CA SER A 224 5.75 -4.07 -0.76
C SER A 224 5.50 -2.56 -0.79
N ASN A 225 5.31 -1.95 0.37
CA ASN A 225 5.03 -0.51 0.46
C ASN A 225 6.28 0.35 0.31
N VAL A 226 7.42 -0.12 0.81
CA VAL A 226 8.64 0.68 0.88
C VAL A 226 9.89 -0.19 0.80
N ASP A 227 10.88 0.31 0.08
CA ASP A 227 12.27 -0.11 0.19
C ASP A 227 13.05 1.02 0.86
N ILE A 228 13.35 0.85 2.16
CA ILE A 228 13.92 1.92 2.99
C ILE A 228 15.33 2.27 2.51
N ILE A 229 16.12 1.29 2.07
CA ILE A 229 17.51 1.50 1.69
C ILE A 229 17.56 2.33 0.42
N ASN A 230 16.82 1.92 -0.62
CA ASN A 230 16.76 2.65 -1.88
C ASN A 230 16.07 4.01 -1.77
N PHE A 231 15.21 4.20 -0.76
CA PHE A 231 14.52 5.46 -0.54
C PHE A 231 15.39 6.51 0.18
N GLU A 232 16.31 6.09 1.04
CA GLU A 232 17.16 6.99 1.83
C GLU A 232 18.57 7.18 1.25
N SER A 233 19.00 6.36 0.28
CA SER A 233 20.28 6.46 -0.43
C SER A 233 20.27 7.52 -1.54
#